data_AF-A0A7X0F5G6-F1
#
_entry.id   AF-A0A7X0F5G6-F1
#
_cell.length_a   1.000
_cell.length_b   1.000
_cell.length_c   1.000
_cell.angle_alpha   90.00
_cell.angle_beta   90.00
_cell.angle_gamma   90.00
#
_symmetry.space_group_name_H-M   'P 1'
#
loop_
_entity.id
_entity.type
_entity.pdbx_description
1 polymer ?
#
loop_
_entity_poly.entity_id
_entity_poly.type
_entity_poly.pdbx_seq_one_letter_code
_entity_poly.pdbx_strand_id
1 'polypeptide(L)' 'MSIDLNSATWQAVRDHAEKAVEASRDRLEGAHLNASETDIERGRIKALREILALGSDKPKPEIVTNVPY' A
#
# COMPACT_ATOMS: atom_id res chain seq x y z
N MET A 1 -13.17 -4.53 -3.10
CA MET A 1 -12.25 -5.42 -2.35
C MET A 1 -11.94 -4.73 -1.04
N SER A 2 -12.41 -5.27 0.10
CA SER A 2 -12.17 -4.67 1.42
C SER A 2 -10.80 -5.09 1.95
N ILE A 3 -10.08 -4.19 2.60
CA ILE A 3 -8.89 -4.54 3.39
C ILE A 3 -9.35 -5.42 4.56
N ASP A 4 -8.61 -6.48 4.87
CA ASP A 4 -8.84 -7.24 6.11
C ASP A 4 -8.36 -6.39 7.29
N LEU A 5 -9.33 -5.80 8.01
CA LEU A 5 -9.07 -4.93 9.15
C LEU A 5 -8.66 -5.72 10.41
N ASN A 6 -8.79 -7.05 10.40
CA ASN A 6 -8.42 -7.91 11.53
C ASN A 6 -6.99 -8.46 11.41
N SER A 7 -6.27 -8.10 10.34
CA SER A 7 -4.86 -8.47 10.21
C SER A 7 -4.03 -7.78 11.30
N ALA A 8 -3.48 -8.59 12.19
CA ALA A 8 -2.55 -8.14 13.24
C ALA A 8 -1.20 -7.66 12.69
N THR A 9 -0.99 -7.73 11.37
CA THR A 9 0.26 -7.37 10.71
C THR A 9 0.03 -6.44 9.52
N TRP A 10 1.10 -5.78 9.08
CA TRP A 10 1.09 -4.93 7.88
C TRP A 10 0.81 -5.71 6.57
N GLN A 11 0.75 -7.04 6.63
CA GLN A 11 0.61 -7.89 5.44
C GLN A 11 -0.68 -7.60 4.66
N ALA A 12 -1.83 -7.46 5.32
CA ALA A 12 -3.08 -7.17 4.60
C ALA A 12 -3.07 -5.81 3.90
N VAL A 13 -2.39 -4.81 4.48
CA VAL A 13 -2.21 -3.49 3.86
C VAL A 13 -1.28 -3.59 2.66
N ARG A 14 -0.20 -4.37 2.78
CA ARG A 14 0.73 -4.64 1.69
C ARG A 14 0.05 -5.34 0.51
N ASP A 15 -0.64 -6.44 0.76
CA ASP A 15 -1.32 -7.22 -0.28
C ASP A 15 -2.39 -6.38 -1.00
N HIS A 16 -3.10 -5.52 -0.25
CA HIS A 16 -4.06 -4.61 -0.84
C HIS A 16 -3.38 -3.56 -1.73
N ALA A 17 -2.31 -2.93 -1.23
CA ALA A 17 -1.61 -1.89 -1.97
C ALA A 17 -0.93 -2.43 -3.24
N GLU A 18 -0.34 -3.62 -3.18
CA GLU A 18 0.26 -4.30 -4.35
C GLU A 18 -0.79 -4.57 -5.44
N LYS A 19 -1.93 -5.17 -5.07
CA LYS A 19 -3.05 -5.43 -6.00
C LYS A 19 -3.65 -4.14 -6.58
N ALA A 20 -3.77 -3.09 -5.75
CA ALA A 20 -4.30 -1.81 -6.20
C ALA A 20 -3.34 -1.09 -7.17
N VAL A 21 -2.02 -1.24 -7.01
CA VAL A 21 -1.02 -0.73 -7.96
C VAL A 21 -1.13 -1.45 -9.30
N GLU A 22 -1.24 -2.78 -9.28
CA GLU A 22 -1.41 -3.59 -10.48
C GLU A 22 -2.68 -3.19 -11.24
N ALA A 23 -3.83 -3.13 -10.56
CA ALA A 23 -5.08 -2.69 -11.16
C ALA A 23 -5.03 -1.26 -11.73
N SER A 24 -4.24 -0.36 -11.13
CA SER A 24 -4.07 1.02 -11.65
C SER A 24 -3.16 1.04 -12.88
N ARG A 25 -2.17 0.15 -12.97
CA ARG A 25 -1.32 -0.03 -14.16
C ARG A 25 -2.11 -0.61 -15.32
N ASP A 26 -2.90 -1.65 -15.07
CA ASP A 26 -3.74 -2.29 -16.09
C ASP A 26 -4.71 -1.27 -16.72
N ARG A 27 -5.23 -0.33 -15.93
CA ARG A 27 -6.07 0.77 -16.44
C ARG A 27 -5.28 1.76 -17.30
N LEU A 28 -4.07 2.13 -16.90
CA LEU A 28 -3.21 3.03 -17.67
C LEU A 28 -2.77 2.40 -19.00
N GLU A 29 -2.57 1.09 -19.04
CA GLU A 29 -2.16 0.37 -20.25
C GLU A 29 -3.35 -0.02 -21.14
N GLY A 30 -4.50 -0.35 -20.54
CA GLY A 30 -5.66 -0.89 -21.25
C GLY A 30 -6.72 0.12 -21.67
N ALA A 31 -6.78 1.30 -21.07
CA ALA A 31 -7.83 2.28 -21.36
C ALA A 31 -7.28 3.53 -22.07
N HIS A 32 -8.03 4.03 -23.06
CA HIS A 32 -7.88 5.40 -23.58
C HIS A 32 -8.38 6.40 -22.53
N LEU A 33 -7.70 6.45 -21.39
CA LEU A 33 -7.94 7.43 -20.35
C LEU A 33 -7.66 8.82 -20.89
N ASN A 34 -8.50 9.78 -20.52
CA ASN A 34 -8.18 11.17 -20.78
C ASN A 34 -7.02 11.63 -19.87
N ALA A 35 -6.49 12.84 -20.13
CA ALA A 35 -5.34 13.35 -19.40
C ALA A 35 -5.58 13.41 -17.88
N SER A 36 -6.78 13.81 -17.45
CA SER A 36 -7.12 13.90 -16.02
C SER A 36 -7.21 12.52 -15.37
N GLU A 37 -7.79 11.54 -16.03
CA GLU A 37 -7.89 10.15 -15.53
C GLU A 37 -6.50 9.51 -15.45
N THR A 38 -5.65 9.78 -16.44
CA THR A 38 -4.25 9.33 -16.44
C THR A 38 -3.49 9.89 -15.24
N ASP A 39 -3.65 11.18 -14.94
CA ASP A 39 -2.98 11.81 -13.80
C ASP A 39 -3.51 11.30 -12.45
N ILE A 40 -4.81 11.00 -12.37
CA ILE A 40 -5.41 10.36 -11.18
C ILE A 40 -4.79 8.99 -10.93
N GLU A 41 -4.71 8.11 -11.93
CA GLU A 41 -4.16 6.76 -11.75
C GLU A 41 -2.64 6.81 -11.46
N ARG A 42 -1.90 7.75 -12.06
CA ARG A 42 -0.49 8.00 -11.71
C ARG A 42 -0.32 8.47 -10.26
N GLY A 43 -1.13 9.43 -9.83
CA GLY A 43 -1.13 9.92 -8.44
C GLY A 43 -1.47 8.82 -7.45
N ARG A 44 -2.44 7.98 -7.79
CA ARG A 44 -2.84 6.81 -7.01
C ARG A 44 -1.69 5.80 -6.86
N ILE A 45 -1.01 5.47 -7.95
CA ILE A 45 0.17 4.57 -7.90
C ILE A 45 1.25 5.15 -7.01
N LYS A 46 1.52 6.46 -7.09
CA LYS A 46 2.51 7.13 -6.23
C LYS A 46 2.14 6.99 -4.75
N ALA A 47 0.91 7.32 -4.37
CA ALA A 47 0.46 7.21 -2.99
C ALA A 47 0.52 5.77 -2.45
N LEU A 48 0.11 4.77 -3.26
CA LEU A 48 0.18 3.36 -2.87
C LEU A 48 1.62 2.87 -2.67
N ARG A 49 2.57 3.35 -3.47
CA ARG A 49 4.00 3.05 -3.29
C ARG A 49 4.56 3.67 -2.01
N GLU A 50 4.13 4.88 -1.66
CA GLU A 50 4.51 5.51 -0.38
C GLU A 50 3.97 4.70 0.80
N ILE A 51 2.73 4.20 0.73
CA ILE A 51 2.17 3.29 1.75
C ILE A 51 3.00 2.01 1.90
N LEU A 52 3.43 1.41 0.78
CA LEU A 52 4.29 0.23 0.81
C LEU A 52 5.66 0.52 1.46
N ALA A 53 6.22 1.71 1.22
CA ALA A 53 7.48 2.14 1.84
C ALA A 53 7.37 2.27 3.36
N LEU A 54 6.21 2.68 3.90
CA LEU A 54 6.00 2.77 5.36
C LEU A 54 6.18 1.45 6.10
N GLY A 55 5.84 0.33 5.45
CA GLY A 55 6.00 -1.02 6.00
C GLY A 55 7.40 -1.59 5.86
N SER A 56 8.25 -0.96 5.05
CA SER A 56 9.56 -1.48 4.65
C SER A 56 10.70 -0.94 5.54
N ASP A 57 10.51 0.25 6.14
CA ASP A 57 11.60 1.05 6.71
C ASP A 57 11.50 1.35 8.22
N LYS A 58 10.63 0.67 8.97
CA LYS A 58 10.66 0.80 10.44
C LYS A 58 11.51 -0.32 11.05
N PRO A 59 12.59 0.00 11.78
CA PRO A 59 13.20 -1.00 12.65
C PRO A 59 12.08 -1.51 13.56
N LYS A 60 11.92 -2.84 13.66
CA LYS A 60 11.04 -3.43 14.67
C LYS A 60 11.48 -2.82 16.00
N PRO A 61 10.62 -2.06 16.71
CA PRO A 61 11.01 -1.55 18.02
C PRO A 61 11.38 -2.77 18.86
N GLU A 62 12.58 -2.75 19.45
CA GLU A 62 12.98 -3.82 20.38
C GLU A 62 11.92 -3.89 21.47
N ILE A 63 11.28 -5.06 21.58
CA ILE A 63 10.36 -5.33 22.69
C ILE A 63 11.25 -5.42 23.93
N VAL A 64 11.34 -4.32 24.68
CA VAL A 64 12.09 -4.27 25.94
C VAL A 64 11.32 -5.11 26.96
N THR A 65 11.75 -6.36 27.19
CA THR A 65 11.11 -7.32 28.12
C THR A 65 11.42 -7.04 29.60
N ASN A 66 11.90 -5.85 29.95
CA ASN A 66 12.21 -5.51 31.34
C ASN A 66 11.16 -4.56 31.92
N VAL A 67 10.04 -5.15 32.36
CA VAL A 67 9.21 -4.56 33.41
C VAL A 67 9.58 -5.29 34.70
N PRO A 68 10.38 -4.70 35.60
CA PRO A 68 10.54 -5.25 36.94
C PRO A 68 9.22 -5.06 37.70
N TYR A 69 8.70 -6.16 38.26
CA TYR A 69 7.56 -6.19 39.18
C TYR A 69 7.86 -5.42 40.47
#